data_AF-A0A6A7SKT6-F1
#
_entry.id   AF-A0A6A7SKT6-F1
#
_cell.length_a   1.000
_cell.length_b   1.000
_cell.length_c   1.000
_cell.angle_alpha   90.00
_cell.angle_beta   90.00
_cell.angle_gamma   90.00
#
_symmetry.space_group_name_H-M   'P 1'
#
loop_
_entity.id
_entity.type
_entity.pdbx_description
1 polymer ?
#
loop_
_entity_poly.entity_id
_entity_poly.type
_entity_poly.pdbx_seq_one_letter_code
_entity_poly.pdbx_strand_id
1 'polypeptide(L)'
;MRRTEAFVRTLQDLGLLRPRTLQLSHPGGERFTVNDFQAIDEEAFRALGDDDVLALHREGFLGWVFAHLMSLGAANRLFDRHIAGRDAAAPAGAASGSA
;
A
#
# COMPACT_ATOMS: atom_id res chain seq x y z
N MET A 1 16.57 -8.88 6.82
CA MET A 1 15.18 -8.82 7.35
C MET A 1 15.08 -8.25 8.77
N ARG A 2 16.10 -8.39 9.65
CA ARG A 2 16.07 -7.90 11.06
C ARG A 2 15.47 -6.50 11.32
N ARG A 3 15.74 -5.49 10.48
CA ARG A 3 15.14 -4.14 10.66
C ARG A 3 13.64 -4.10 10.38
N THR A 4 13.17 -4.84 9.38
CA THR A 4 11.75 -4.96 9.05
C THR A 4 11.00 -5.69 10.17
N GLU A 5 11.60 -6.75 10.73
CA GLU A 5 11.04 -7.46 11.89
C GLU A 5 10.92 -6.54 13.12
N ALA A 6 11.95 -5.75 13.40
CA ALA A 6 11.92 -4.77 14.50
C ALA A 6 10.83 -3.73 14.29
N PHE A 7 10.71 -3.17 13.09
CA PHE A 7 9.65 -2.22 12.75
C PHE A 7 8.26 -2.82 12.96
N VAL A 8 8.01 -4.01 12.41
CA VAL A 8 6.71 -4.69 12.55
C VAL A 8 6.37 -4.95 14.01
N ARG A 9 7.34 -5.42 14.81
CA ARG A 9 7.13 -5.64 16.24
C ARG A 9 6.78 -4.33 16.96
N THR A 10 7.51 -3.25 16.71
CA THR A 10 7.19 -1.94 17.30
C THR A 10 5.78 -1.49 16.95
N LEU A 11 5.34 -1.66 15.69
CA LEU A 11 3.97 -1.32 15.30
C LEU A 11 2.91 -2.20 15.99
N GLN A 12 3.21 -3.48 16.23
CA GLN A 12 2.33 -4.39 16.97
C GLN A 12 2.23 -4.01 18.45
N ASP A 13 3.37 -3.73 19.09
CA ASP A 13 3.44 -3.33 20.51
C ASP A 13 2.68 -2.02 20.76
N LEU A 14 2.72 -1.09 19.79
CA LEU A 14 1.96 0.16 19.81
C LEU A 14 0.50 0.01 19.33
N GLY A 15 0.06 -1.19 18.94
CA GLY A 15 -1.32 -1.45 18.50
C GLY A 15 -1.70 -0.74 17.19
N LEU A 16 -0.73 -0.46 16.32
CA LEU A 16 -0.91 0.36 15.11
C LEU A 16 -1.33 -0.43 13.87
N LEU A 17 -1.31 -1.76 13.91
CA LEU A 17 -1.66 -2.60 12.76
C LEU A 17 -3.11 -3.07 12.83
N ARG A 18 -3.84 -2.91 11.71
CA ARG A 18 -5.19 -3.46 11.56
C ARG A 18 -5.37 -4.17 10.22
N PRO A 19 -6.22 -5.22 10.18
CA PRO A 19 -6.61 -5.83 8.92
C PRO A 19 -7.35 -4.81 8.05
N ARG A 20 -7.01 -4.78 6.76
CA ARG A 20 -7.65 -3.91 5.76
C ARG A 20 -7.92 -4.69 4.48
N THR A 21 -8.92 -4.21 3.75
CA THR A 21 -9.19 -4.58 2.37
C THR A 21 -9.08 -3.32 1.53
N LEU A 22 -8.33 -3.41 0.43
CA LEU A 22 -8.14 -2.31 -0.50
C LEU A 22 -8.84 -2.66 -1.81
N GLN A 23 -9.83 -1.86 -2.17
CA GLN A 23 -10.57 -2.00 -3.43
C GLN A 23 -10.06 -0.94 -4.41
N LEU A 24 -9.48 -1.41 -5.50
CA LEU A 24 -9.00 -0.58 -6.60
C LEU A 24 -9.99 -0.67 -7.75
N SER A 25 -10.28 0.47 -8.37
CA SER A 25 -11.22 0.55 -9.47
C SER A 25 -10.70 1.48 -10.55
N HIS A 26 -11.00 1.11 -11.79
CA HIS A 26 -10.66 1.87 -12.98
C HIS A 26 -11.94 2.32 -13.70
N PRO A 27 -11.98 3.53 -14.28
CA PRO A 27 -13.15 4.01 -15.05
C PRO A 27 -13.57 3.10 -16.21
N GLY A 28 -12.64 2.32 -16.79
CA GLY A 28 -12.92 1.29 -17.80
C GLY A 28 -13.66 0.04 -17.28
N GLY A 29 -14.01 0.00 -15.99
CA GLY A 29 -14.81 -1.08 -15.38
C GLY A 29 -13.98 -2.17 -14.70
N GLU A 30 -12.67 -2.20 -14.90
CA GLU A 30 -11.76 -3.11 -14.20
C GLU A 30 -11.69 -2.81 -12.70
N ARG A 31 -11.60 -3.88 -11.91
CA ARG A 31 -11.49 -3.81 -10.46
C ARG A 31 -10.49 -4.84 -9.96
N PHE A 32 -9.79 -4.47 -8.89
CA PHE A 32 -8.85 -5.36 -8.21
C PHE A 32 -8.98 -5.18 -6.70
N THR A 33 -9.08 -6.28 -5.97
CA THR A 33 -9.22 -6.25 -4.51
C THR A 33 -8.01 -6.92 -3.88
N VAL A 34 -7.36 -6.21 -2.96
CA VAL A 34 -6.34 -6.76 -2.07
C VAL A 34 -7.00 -7.03 -0.72
N ASN A 35 -7.03 -8.31 -0.34
CA ASN A 35 -7.60 -8.77 0.92
C ASN A 35 -6.48 -9.17 1.91
N ASP A 36 -6.88 -9.36 3.17
CA ASP A 36 -6.09 -10.04 4.21
C ASP A 36 -4.69 -9.46 4.46
N PHE A 37 -4.54 -8.14 4.33
CA PHE A 37 -3.29 -7.46 4.66
C PHE A 37 -3.43 -6.59 5.91
N GLN A 38 -2.30 -6.41 6.61
CA GLN A 38 -2.19 -5.50 7.73
C GLN A 38 -1.75 -4.13 7.23
N ALA A 39 -2.44 -3.08 7.67
CA ALA A 39 -2.08 -1.71 7.36
C ALA A 39 -1.96 -0.90 8.65
N ILE A 40 -1.19 0.17 8.60
CA ILE A 40 -1.13 1.13 9.70
C ILE A 40 -2.48 1.83 9.83
N ASP A 41 -3.03 1.83 11.03
CA ASP A 41 -4.20 2.61 11.40
C ASP A 41 -3.80 4.07 11.66
N GLU A 42 -4.18 4.95 10.74
CA GLU A 42 -3.83 6.38 10.80
C GLU A 42 -4.46 7.11 11.99
N GLU A 43 -5.63 6.66 12.46
CA GLU A 43 -6.27 7.25 13.63
C GLU A 43 -5.51 6.88 14.90
N ALA A 44 -5.18 5.59 15.07
CA ALA A 44 -4.36 5.12 16.18
C ALA A 44 -2.97 5.76 16.18
N PHE A 45 -2.35 5.90 15.00
CA PHE A 45 -1.06 6.55 14.85
C PHE A 45 -1.08 8.03 15.24
N ARG A 46 -2.13 8.78 14.87
CA ARG A 46 -2.29 10.19 15.27
C ARG A 46 -2.61 10.37 16.75
N ALA A 47 -3.11 9.33 17.42
CA ALA A 47 -3.44 9.32 18.83
C ALA A 47 -2.27 8.88 19.74
N LEU A 48 -1.09 8.59 19.18
CA LEU A 48 0.09 8.22 19.96
C LEU A 48 0.51 9.34 20.92
N GLY A 49 1.02 8.95 22.10
CA GLY A 49 1.63 9.88 23.03
C GLY A 49 3.02 10.33 22.58
N ASP A 50 3.48 11.45 23.14
CA ASP A 50 4.76 12.09 22.78
C ASP A 50 5.96 11.14 22.87
N ASP A 51 6.02 10.30 23.92
CA ASP A 51 7.12 9.35 24.14
C ASP A 51 7.20 8.28 23.03
N ASP A 52 6.05 7.77 22.58
CA ASP A 52 5.98 6.76 21.51
C ASP A 52 6.37 7.36 20.17
N VAL A 53 5.91 8.58 19.88
CA VAL A 53 6.31 9.33 18.68
C VAL A 53 7.82 9.57 18.68
N LEU A 54 8.38 9.98 19.82
CA LEU A 54 9.81 10.20 19.98
C LEU A 54 10.62 8.90 19.80
N ALA A 55 10.13 7.77 20.32
CA ALA A 55 10.74 6.46 20.12
C ALA A 55 10.76 6.07 18.63
N LEU A 56 9.63 6.19 17.93
CA LEU A 56 9.53 5.94 16.49
C LEU A 56 10.48 6.83 15.67
N HIS A 57 10.63 8.09 16.05
CA HIS A 57 11.57 9.01 15.42
C HIS A 57 13.03 8.59 15.64
N ARG A 58 13.43 8.27 16.88
CA ARG A 58 14.80 7.87 17.23
C ARG A 58 15.24 6.58 16.53
N GLU A 59 14.34 5.63 16.36
CA GLU A 59 14.59 4.39 15.62
C GLU A 59 14.60 4.60 14.09
N GLY A 60 14.17 5.77 13.61
CA GLY A 60 14.03 6.08 12.18
C GLY A 60 12.81 5.40 11.53
N PHE A 61 11.87 4.91 12.32
CA PHE A 61 10.65 4.24 11.85
C PHE A 61 9.54 5.20 11.47
N LEU A 62 9.56 6.43 11.97
CA LEU A 62 8.54 7.43 11.64
C LEU A 62 8.43 7.67 10.12
N GLY A 63 9.56 7.73 9.41
CA GLY A 63 9.56 7.84 7.95
C GLY A 63 8.97 6.61 7.24
N TRP A 64 9.11 5.42 7.83
CA TRP A 64 8.57 4.18 7.26
C TRP A 64 7.05 4.11 7.45
N VAL A 65 6.54 4.62 8.57
CA VAL A 65 5.09 4.79 8.80
C VAL A 65 4.48 5.64 7.69
N PHE A 66 5.03 6.84 7.46
CA PHE A 66 4.51 7.73 6.42
C PHE A 66 4.68 7.15 5.02
N ALA A 67 5.80 6.48 4.72
CA ALA A 67 5.99 5.80 3.44
C ALA A 67 4.92 4.73 3.19
N HIS A 68 4.56 3.97 4.22
CA HIS A 68 3.50 2.97 4.13
C HIS A 68 2.14 3.63 3.86
N LEU A 69 1.76 4.66 4.63
CA LEU A 69 0.49 5.38 4.43
C LEU A 69 0.40 6.02 3.03
N MET A 70 1.47 6.66 2.56
CA MET A 70 1.54 7.23 1.21
C MET A 70 1.41 6.17 0.11
N SER A 71 2.01 4.99 0.30
CA SER A 71 1.90 3.87 -0.63
C SER A 71 0.45 3.42 -0.80
N LEU A 72 -0.30 3.30 0.30
CA LEU A 72 -1.72 2.93 0.27
C LEU A 72 -2.55 3.95 -0.51
N GLY A 73 -2.33 5.25 -0.28
CA GLY A 73 -2.99 6.32 -1.03
C GLY A 73 -2.63 6.35 -2.51
N ALA A 74 -1.44 5.87 -2.89
CA ALA A 74 -0.99 5.80 -4.28
C ALA A 74 -1.47 4.55 -5.04
N ALA A 75 -2.09 3.57 -4.36
CA ALA A 75 -2.37 2.26 -4.94
C ALA A 75 -3.33 2.31 -6.16
N ASN A 76 -4.39 3.14 -6.13
CA ASN A 76 -5.29 3.24 -7.28
C ASN A 76 -4.59 3.86 -8.50
N ARG A 77 -3.74 4.87 -8.27
CA ARG A 77 -2.93 5.45 -9.34
C ARG A 77 -1.94 4.42 -9.92
N LEU A 78 -1.37 3.55 -9.09
CA LEU A 78 -0.54 2.46 -9.57
C LEU A 78 -1.36 1.47 -10.41
N PHE A 79 -2.58 1.15 -10.00
CA PHE A 79 -3.50 0.30 -10.75
C PHE A 79 -3.87 0.91 -12.12
N ASP A 80 -4.18 2.21 -12.17
CA ASP A 80 -4.43 2.92 -13.44
C ASP A 80 -3.22 2.84 -14.39
N ARG A 81 -2.01 3.02 -13.85
CA ARG A 81 -0.77 2.90 -14.65
C ARG A 81 -0.53 1.47 -15.12
N HIS A 82 -0.87 0.47 -14.30
CA HIS A 82 -0.76 -0.93 -14.67
C HIS A 82 -1.68 -1.27 -15.84
N ILE A 83 -2.95 -0.84 -15.79
CA ILE A 83 -3.91 -1.01 -16.91
C ILE A 83 -3.40 -0.30 -18.16
N ALA A 84 -3.02 0.97 -18.06
CA ALA A 84 -2.51 1.73 -19.20
C ALA A 84 -1.27 1.06 -19.83
N GLY A 85 -0.36 0.52 -19.01
CA GLY A 85 0.80 -0.24 -19.48
C GLY A 85 0.42 -1.56 -20.16
N ARG A 86 -0.58 -2.27 -19.63
CA ARG A 86 -1.12 -3.51 -20.20
C ARG A 86 -1.75 -3.25 -21.58
N ASP A 87 -2.54 -2.20 -21.71
CA ASP A 87 -3.20 -1.82 -22.96
C ASP A 87 -2.20 -1.31 -24.01
N ALA A 88 -1.18 -0.54 -23.59
CA ALA A 88 -0.12 -0.07 -24.47
C ALA A 88 0.76 -1.21 -25.02
N ALA A 89 0.92 -2.29 -24.24
CA ALA A 89 1.63 -3.50 -24.69
C ALA A 89 0.78 -4.39 -25.62
N ALA A 90 -0.50 -4.07 -25.84
CA ALA A 90 -1.46 -4.94 -26.51
C ALA A 90 -1.59 -4.87 -28.06
N PRO A 91 -0.88 -4.07 -28.89
CA PRO A 91 -1.05 -4.19 -30.35
C PRO A 91 0.21 -4.68 -31.10
N ALA A 92 0.23 -5.97 -31.47
CA ALA A 92 0.94 -6.49 -32.65
C ALA A 92 0.49 -7.89 -33.17
N GLY A 93 -0.58 -8.51 -32.64
CA GLY A 93 -0.86 -9.94 -32.92
C GLY A 93 -2.27 -10.33 -33.39
N ALA A 94 -3.25 -9.44 -33.42
CA ALA A 94 -4.66 -9.82 -33.66
C ALA A 94 -5.22 -9.40 -35.03
N ALA A 95 -4.37 -9.30 -36.06
CA ALA A 95 -4.80 -9.02 -37.43
C ALA A 95 -4.11 -9.96 -38.45
N SER A 96 -4.37 -11.25 -38.35
CA SER A 96 -4.17 -12.17 -39.48
C SER A 96 -5.07 -13.40 -39.31
N GLY A 97 -6.19 -13.42 -40.00
CA GLY A 97 -7.13 -14.54 -39.95
C GLY A 97 -8.45 -14.31 -40.69
N SER A 98 -8.40 -13.76 -41.91
CA SER A 98 -9.49 -13.91 -42.88
C SER A 98 -8.89 -14.20 -44.26
N ALA A 99 -8.93 -15.47 -44.65
CA ALA A 99 -8.89 -15.92 -46.04
C ALA A 99 -9.54 -17.31 -46.10
#